data_AF-A0A1C6L0C4-F1
#
_entry.id   AF-A0A1C6L0C4-F1
#
_cell.length_a   1.000
_cell.length_b   1.000
_cell.length_c   1.000
_cell.angle_alpha   90.00
_cell.angle_beta   90.00
_cell.angle_gamma   90.00
#
_symmetry.space_group_name_H-M   'P 1'
#
loop_
_entity.id
_entity.type
_entity.pdbx_description
1 polymer ?
#
loop_
_entity_poly.entity_id
_entity_poly.type
_entity_poly.pdbx_seq_one_letter_code
_entity_poly.pdbx_strand_id
1 'polypeptide(L)'
;MNKYHFSKLERVSKTRAKQLYNNGFSVLFIPCKLNPENNFYNLGIWENIFLQGQYNSFEELENAFTFYNCNAETGKYIAFYVSTEKTYIHFTFFDSSNPYIFRGSPLDCLQELKKWGKYWKIEAEKEHFYYLSKEV
;
A
#
# COMPACT_ATOMS: atom_id res chain seq x y z
N MET A 1 22.44 -1.68 3.65
CA MET A 1 21.34 -1.42 2.69
C MET A 1 21.72 -0.17 1.90
N ASN A 2 21.96 -0.25 0.59
CA ASN A 2 22.26 0.94 -0.21
C ASN A 2 21.06 1.88 -0.13
N LYS A 3 21.29 3.10 0.39
CA LYS A 3 20.25 4.11 0.56
C LYS A 3 20.06 4.84 -0.77
N TYR A 4 19.28 4.24 -1.66
CA TYR A 4 18.75 4.98 -2.79
C TYR A 4 17.71 5.96 -2.26
N HIS A 5 17.91 7.25 -2.51
CA HIS A 5 16.94 8.30 -2.23
C HIS A 5 16.23 8.62 -3.53
N PHE A 6 14.94 8.28 -3.59
CA PHE A 6 14.06 8.64 -4.70
C PHE A 6 13.26 9.88 -4.30
N SER A 7 12.98 10.74 -5.28
CA SER A 7 12.33 12.02 -5.05
C SER A 7 10.83 11.89 -4.80
N LYS A 8 10.22 10.83 -5.36
CA LYS A 8 8.77 10.61 -5.33
C LYS A 8 8.35 9.31 -4.66
N LEU A 9 9.31 8.48 -4.26
CA LEU A 9 9.06 7.14 -3.76
C LEU A 9 9.81 6.89 -2.46
N GLU A 10 9.13 6.28 -1.50
CA GLU A 10 9.71 5.83 -0.25
C GLU A 10 9.77 4.30 -0.20
N ARG A 11 10.96 3.76 0.08
CA ARG A 11 11.13 2.31 0.26
C ARG A 11 10.57 1.88 1.61
N VAL A 12 9.74 0.84 1.61
CA VAL A 12 9.13 0.30 2.82
C VAL A 12 9.50 -1.17 3.04
N SER A 13 9.39 -1.64 4.29
CA SER A 13 9.54 -3.05 4.60
C SER A 13 8.36 -3.87 4.06
N LYS A 14 8.55 -5.18 3.87
CA LYS A 14 7.47 -6.11 3.50
C LYS A 14 6.27 -6.01 4.45
N THR A 15 6.51 -5.98 5.76
CA THR A 15 5.44 -5.86 6.77
C THR A 15 4.65 -4.57 6.59
N ARG A 16 5.33 -3.47 6.30
CA ARG A 16 4.69 -2.16 6.08
C ARG A 16 3.94 -2.12 4.74
N ALA A 17 4.52 -2.70 3.69
CA ALA A 17 3.87 -2.91 2.39
C ALA A 17 2.57 -3.71 2.53
N LYS A 18 2.59 -4.84 3.23
CA LYS A 18 1.40 -5.65 3.50
C LYS A 18 0.32 -4.86 4.23
N GLN A 19 0.70 -4.05 5.24
CA GLN A 19 -0.25 -3.18 5.94
C GLN A 19 -0.87 -2.14 4.99
N LEU A 20 -0.05 -1.48 4.16
CA LEU A 20 -0.52 -0.50 3.19
C LEU A 20 -1.49 -1.14 2.19
N TYR A 21 -1.07 -2.24 1.57
CA TYR A 21 -1.85 -3.02 0.61
C TYR A 21 -3.22 -3.43 1.17
N ASN A 22 -3.24 -4.06 2.36
CA ASN A 22 -4.48 -4.53 3.00
C ASN A 22 -5.41 -3.39 3.42
N ASN A 23 -4.87 -2.19 3.65
CA ASN A 23 -5.67 -0.99 3.92
C ASN A 23 -6.03 -0.25 2.63
N GLY A 24 -5.79 -0.82 1.45
CA GLY A 24 -6.17 -0.23 0.18
C GLY A 24 -5.26 0.89 -0.33
N PHE A 25 -4.07 1.05 0.22
CA PHE A 25 -3.06 1.93 -0.38
C PHE A 25 -2.27 1.19 -1.44
N SER A 26 -2.07 1.84 -2.58
CA SER A 26 -1.26 1.34 -3.67
C SER A 26 0.22 1.20 -3.26
N VAL A 27 0.77 0.00 -3.48
CA VAL A 27 2.16 -0.36 -3.21
C VAL A 27 2.81 -0.79 -4.52
N LEU A 28 3.99 -0.27 -4.80
CA LEU A 28 4.82 -0.72 -5.91
C LEU A 28 5.59 -1.98 -5.50
N PHE A 29 5.37 -3.06 -6.25
CA PHE A 29 6.16 -4.28 -6.23
C PHE A 29 7.16 -4.19 -7.38
N ILE A 30 8.46 -4.31 -7.09
CA ILE A 30 9.49 -4.29 -8.14
C ILE A 30 10.68 -5.18 -7.75
N PRO A 31 11.33 -5.92 -8.67
CA PRO A 31 12.56 -6.64 -8.37
C PRO A 31 13.66 -5.70 -7.85
N CYS A 32 14.42 -6.17 -6.86
CA CYS A 32 15.25 -5.29 -6.04
C CYS A 32 16.46 -4.63 -6.73
N LYS A 33 16.86 -5.06 -7.93
CA LYS A 33 17.92 -4.41 -8.72
C LYS A 33 17.38 -3.40 -9.74
N LEU A 34 16.07 -3.36 -9.96
CA LEU A 34 15.47 -2.41 -10.91
C LEU A 34 15.25 -1.05 -10.25
N ASN A 35 15.27 0.00 -11.08
CA ASN A 35 15.01 1.37 -10.64
C ASN A 35 13.50 1.60 -10.53
N PRO A 36 12.95 1.91 -9.34
CA PRO A 36 11.51 2.14 -9.16
C PRO A 36 11.00 3.44 -9.81
N GLU A 37 11.85 4.46 -10.02
CA GLU A 37 11.46 5.68 -10.76
C GLU A 37 11.59 5.50 -12.29
N ASN A 38 12.29 4.45 -12.72
CA ASN A 38 12.46 4.12 -14.14
C ASN A 38 12.04 2.66 -14.36
N ASN A 39 10.73 2.42 -14.27
CA ASN A 39 10.09 1.12 -14.49
C ASN A 39 10.09 0.73 -15.98
N PHE A 40 11.25 0.78 -16.62
CA PHE A 40 11.46 0.37 -18.00
C PHE A 40 11.03 -1.10 -18.13
N TYR A 41 10.26 -1.41 -19.18
CA TYR A 41 9.60 -2.71 -19.41
C TYR A 41 8.39 -3.07 -18.52
N ASN A 42 7.86 -2.14 -17.69
CA ASN A 42 6.68 -2.38 -16.83
C ASN A 42 6.83 -3.61 -15.91
N LEU A 43 8.06 -3.91 -15.46
CA LEU A 43 8.32 -5.05 -14.59
C LEU A 43 7.90 -4.83 -13.14
N GLY A 44 7.74 -3.57 -12.73
CA GLY A 44 7.09 -3.19 -11.49
C GLY A 44 5.59 -2.98 -11.66
N ILE A 45 4.81 -3.37 -10.66
CA ILE A 45 3.35 -3.20 -10.65
C ILE A 45 2.90 -2.43 -9.41
N TRP A 46 1.89 -1.59 -9.57
CA TRP A 46 1.21 -0.89 -8.48
C TRP A 46 -0.07 -1.63 -8.13
N GLU A 47 -0.18 -2.06 -6.87
CA GLU A 47 -1.27 -2.94 -6.44
C GLU A 47 -1.78 -2.62 -5.03
N ASN A 48 -3.05 -2.93 -4.78
CA ASN A 48 -3.69 -2.86 -3.46
C ASN A 48 -4.82 -3.92 -3.34
N ILE A 49 -5.47 -4.01 -2.17
CA ILE A 49 -6.54 -4.99 -1.92
C ILE A 49 -7.77 -4.83 -2.85
N PHE A 50 -8.00 -3.64 -3.42
CA PHE A 50 -9.13 -3.35 -4.32
C PHE A 50 -8.81 -3.55 -5.80
N LEU A 51 -7.52 -3.57 -6.14
CA LEU A 51 -7.03 -3.82 -7.51
C LEU A 51 -6.77 -5.31 -7.77
N GLN A 52 -7.14 -6.17 -6.81
CA GLN A 52 -7.05 -7.63 -6.88
C GLN A 52 -7.74 -8.19 -8.13
N GLY A 53 -7.01 -8.22 -9.25
CA GLY A 53 -7.44 -8.91 -10.45
C GLY A 53 -7.46 -10.41 -10.23
N GLN A 54 -6.29 -11.05 -10.35
CA GLN A 54 -6.15 -12.53 -10.32
C GLN A 54 -5.74 -13.12 -8.95
N TYR A 55 -5.47 -12.30 -7.94
CA TYR A 55 -4.90 -12.74 -6.65
C TYR A 55 -5.74 -12.25 -5.48
N ASN A 56 -5.99 -13.12 -4.50
CA ASN A 56 -6.91 -12.83 -3.38
C ASN A 56 -6.18 -12.29 -2.15
N SER A 57 -4.85 -12.30 -2.13
CA SER A 57 -4.05 -11.86 -0.98
C SER A 57 -2.71 -11.26 -1.37
N PHE A 58 -2.12 -10.49 -0.44
CA PHE A 58 -0.76 -9.97 -0.59
C PHE A 58 0.25 -11.10 -0.82
N GLU A 59 0.14 -12.20 -0.10
CA GLU A 59 1.03 -13.36 -0.21
C GLU A 59 0.94 -14.05 -1.58
N GLU A 60 -0.26 -14.23 -2.11
CA GLU A 60 -0.47 -14.82 -3.44
C GLU A 60 0.17 -13.95 -4.52
N LEU A 61 -0.09 -12.64 -4.49
CA LEU A 61 0.51 -11.67 -5.40
C LEU A 61 2.04 -11.65 -5.27
N GLU A 62 2.57 -11.63 -4.04
CA GLU A 62 4.00 -11.62 -3.77
C GLU A 62 4.70 -12.87 -4.33
N ASN A 63 4.12 -14.05 -4.11
CA ASN A 63 4.67 -15.31 -4.58
C ASN A 63 4.68 -15.36 -6.11
N ALA A 64 3.56 -15.01 -6.75
CA ALA A 64 3.46 -14.99 -8.19
C ALA A 64 4.43 -13.97 -8.81
N PHE A 65 4.46 -12.74 -8.27
CA PHE A 65 5.36 -11.71 -8.75
C PHE A 65 6.82 -12.11 -8.62
N THR A 66 7.19 -12.73 -7.49
CA THR A 66 8.55 -13.26 -7.27
C THR A 66 8.91 -14.29 -8.33
N PHE A 67 8.01 -15.27 -8.57
CA PHE A 67 8.25 -16.35 -9.52
C PHE A 67 8.48 -15.85 -10.95
N TYR A 68 7.68 -14.88 -11.42
CA TYR A 68 7.76 -14.40 -12.80
C TYR A 68 8.82 -13.32 -13.04
N ASN A 69 9.12 -12.47 -12.04
CA ASN A 69 9.92 -11.27 -12.26
C ASN A 69 11.27 -11.24 -11.55
N CYS A 70 11.48 -12.06 -10.51
CA CYS A 70 12.72 -12.03 -9.71
C CYS A 70 13.70 -13.11 -10.15
N ASN A 71 14.87 -12.72 -10.67
CA ASN A 71 15.92 -13.64 -11.11
C ASN A 71 17.33 -13.07 -10.83
N ALA A 72 18.37 -13.72 -11.35
CA ALA A 72 19.76 -13.28 -11.14
C ALA A 72 20.05 -11.87 -11.72
N GLU A 73 19.37 -11.50 -12.80
CA GLU A 73 19.54 -10.22 -13.51
C GLU A 73 18.75 -9.10 -12.83
N THR A 74 17.45 -9.32 -12.57
CA THR A 74 16.52 -8.31 -12.03
C THR A 74 16.54 -8.21 -10.50
N GLY A 75 17.08 -9.22 -9.80
CA GLY A 75 17.14 -9.30 -8.35
C GLY A 75 16.37 -10.49 -7.79
N LYS A 76 16.89 -11.10 -6.71
CA LYS A 76 16.33 -12.34 -6.13
C LYS A 76 15.12 -12.12 -5.19
N TYR A 77 14.73 -10.89 -4.96
CA TYR A 77 13.63 -10.55 -4.05
C TYR A 77 12.96 -9.25 -4.48
N ILE A 78 11.75 -9.03 -3.98
CA ILE A 78 10.94 -7.84 -4.24
C ILE A 78 11.39 -6.71 -3.31
N ALA A 79 11.54 -5.51 -3.87
CA ALA A 79 11.57 -4.26 -3.12
C ALA A 79 10.18 -3.60 -3.20
N PHE A 80 9.73 -3.03 -2.09
CA PHE A 80 8.43 -2.38 -1.98
C PHE A 80 8.61 -0.87 -1.84
N TYR A 81 7.79 -0.12 -2.56
CA TYR A 81 7.78 1.34 -2.49
C TYR A 81 6.35 1.87 -2.41
N VAL A 82 6.22 3.08 -1.86
CA VAL A 82 4.98 3.87 -1.93
C VAL A 82 5.28 5.27 -2.41
N SER A 83 4.26 5.91 -2.99
CA SER A 83 4.35 7.32 -3.37
C SER A 83 4.56 8.20 -2.14
N THR A 84 5.39 9.23 -2.26
CA THR A 84 5.49 10.31 -1.27
C THR A 84 4.47 11.42 -1.53
N GLU A 85 3.71 11.34 -2.64
CA GLU A 85 2.66 12.29 -2.96
C GLU A 85 1.51 12.19 -1.96
N LYS A 86 0.84 13.33 -1.72
CA LYS A 86 -0.28 13.37 -0.77
C LYS A 86 -1.48 12.65 -1.36
N THR A 87 -2.03 11.74 -0.58
CA THR A 87 -3.33 11.13 -0.78
C THR A 87 -4.29 11.57 0.34
N TYR A 88 -5.47 10.98 0.38
CA TYR A 88 -6.47 11.21 1.40
C TYR A 88 -7.02 9.89 1.93
N ILE A 89 -7.62 9.97 3.12
CA ILE A 89 -8.55 8.96 3.63
C ILE A 89 -9.83 9.65 4.03
N HIS A 90 -10.95 9.00 3.78
CA HIS A 90 -12.29 9.49 4.08
C HIS A 90 -12.98 8.52 5.04
N PHE A 91 -13.38 9.02 6.21
CA PHE A 91 -14.14 8.26 7.20
C PHE A 91 -15.59 8.66 7.20
N THR A 92 -16.46 7.67 7.01
CA THR A 92 -17.88 7.75 7.30
C THR A 92 -18.16 7.09 8.64
N PHE A 93 -19.05 7.67 9.43
CA PHE A 93 -19.37 7.17 10.77
C PHE A 93 -20.75 6.52 10.78
N PHE A 94 -20.92 5.45 11.56
CA PHE A 94 -22.20 4.75 11.70
C PHE A 94 -23.35 5.64 12.18
N ASP A 95 -23.04 6.65 12.98
CA ASP A 95 -24.01 7.58 13.55
C ASP A 95 -24.36 8.74 12.60
N SER A 96 -23.92 8.65 11.33
CA SER A 96 -24.10 9.70 10.31
C SER A 96 -23.50 11.05 10.69
N SER A 97 -22.55 11.08 11.63
CA SER A 97 -21.75 12.28 11.92
C SER A 97 -21.00 12.76 10.68
N ASN A 98 -20.62 14.04 10.68
CA ASN A 98 -19.84 14.63 9.60
C ASN A 98 -18.59 13.79 9.29
N PRO A 99 -18.32 13.50 8.01
CA PRO A 99 -17.19 12.66 7.65
C PRO A 99 -15.87 13.34 7.99
N TYR A 100 -14.89 12.53 8.38
CA TYR A 100 -13.53 12.99 8.63
C TYR A 100 -12.65 12.74 7.41
N ILE A 101 -11.95 13.78 6.95
CA ILE A 101 -11.01 13.68 5.84
C ILE A 101 -9.62 14.05 6.33
N PHE A 102 -8.67 13.14 6.17
CA PHE A 102 -7.27 13.40 6.41
C PHE A 102 -6.50 13.36 5.10
N ARG A 103 -5.57 14.31 4.93
CA ARG A 103 -4.69 14.40 3.75
C ARG A 103 -3.23 14.32 4.19
N GLY A 104 -2.48 13.39 3.64
CA GLY A 104 -1.08 13.14 3.99
C GLY A 104 -0.44 12.17 3.01
N SER A 105 0.83 11.80 3.23
CA SER A 105 1.41 10.67 2.48
C SER A 105 0.65 9.37 2.80
N PRO A 106 0.76 8.31 1.97
CA PRO A 106 0.21 7.00 2.30
C PRO A 106 0.66 6.48 3.67
N LEU A 107 1.89 6.82 4.09
CA LEU A 107 2.40 6.45 5.40
C LEU A 107 1.74 7.23 6.54
N ASP A 108 1.47 8.51 6.36
CA ASP A 108 0.73 9.34 7.31
C ASP A 108 -0.72 8.86 7.42
N CYS A 109 -1.37 8.62 6.28
CA CYS A 109 -2.72 8.09 6.22
C CYS A 109 -2.84 6.74 6.93
N LEU A 110 -1.87 5.84 6.75
CA LEU A 110 -1.85 4.57 7.48
C LEU A 110 -1.58 4.74 8.98
N GLN A 111 -0.85 5.78 9.40
CA GLN A 111 -0.74 6.10 10.84
C GLN A 111 -2.07 6.62 11.39
N GLU A 112 -2.78 7.47 10.64
CA GLU A 112 -4.09 7.97 11.03
C GLU A 112 -5.11 6.82 11.13
N LEU A 113 -5.17 5.89 10.15
CA LEU A 113 -5.99 4.67 10.26
C LEU A 113 -5.71 3.89 11.53
N LYS A 114 -4.43 3.66 11.85
CA LYS A 114 -4.03 2.94 13.07
C LYS A 114 -4.46 3.66 14.34
N LYS A 115 -4.44 5.00 14.34
CA LYS A 115 -4.88 5.82 15.48
C LYS A 115 -6.39 5.69 15.69
N TRP A 116 -7.19 5.78 14.63
CA TRP A 116 -8.64 5.62 14.71
C TRP A 116 -9.04 4.17 15.03
N GLY A 117 -8.32 3.19 14.48
CA GLY A 117 -8.52 1.75 14.71
C GLY A 117 -8.29 1.29 16.15
N LYS A 118 -7.82 2.17 17.05
CA LYS A 118 -7.78 1.90 18.50
C LYS A 118 -9.14 2.04 19.17
N TYR A 119 -10.07 2.77 18.57
CA TYR A 119 -11.34 3.15 19.15
C TYR A 119 -12.54 2.73 18.30
N TRP A 120 -12.29 2.39 17.03
CA TRP A 120 -13.30 2.10 16.03
C TRP A 120 -12.93 0.84 15.27
N LYS A 121 -13.95 0.05 14.95
CA LYS A 121 -13.84 -0.96 13.90
C LYS A 121 -13.85 -0.24 12.55
N ILE A 122 -12.78 -0.40 11.79
CA ILE A 122 -12.60 0.23 10.47
C ILE A 122 -12.81 -0.83 9.39
N GLU A 123 -13.75 -0.58 8.50
CA GLU A 123 -14.03 -1.40 7.33
C GLU A 123 -13.71 -0.60 6.06
N ALA A 124 -12.84 -1.13 5.20
CA ALA A 124 -12.48 -0.46 3.97
C ALA A 124 -13.54 -0.74 2.89
N GLU A 125 -14.21 0.29 2.40
CA GLU A 125 -15.31 0.16 1.43
C GLU A 125 -14.79 0.15 -0.01
N LYS A 126 -13.82 1.03 -0.29
CA LYS A 126 -13.11 1.19 -1.56
C LYS A 126 -11.81 1.94 -1.31
N GLU A 127 -10.98 2.08 -2.34
CA GLU A 127 -9.70 2.78 -2.23
C GLU A 127 -9.88 4.17 -1.61
N HIS A 128 -9.22 4.40 -0.46
CA HIS A 128 -9.26 5.62 0.35
C HIS A 128 -10.54 5.92 1.15
N PHE A 129 -11.56 5.06 1.14
CA PHE A 129 -12.81 5.26 1.89
C PHE A 129 -13.02 4.14 2.91
N TYR A 130 -13.30 4.53 4.15
CA TYR A 130 -13.48 3.60 5.26
C TYR A 130 -14.70 3.97 6.08
N TYR A 131 -15.43 2.95 6.48
CA TYR A 131 -16.56 3.05 7.39
C TYR A 131 -16.14 2.72 8.82
N LEU A 132 -16.51 3.59 9.76
CA LEU A 132 -16.19 3.46 11.18
C LEU A 132 -17.45 3.10 11.96
N SER A 133 -17.39 1.94 12.62
CA SER A 133 -18.42 1.48 13.57
C SER A 133 -17.81 1.32 14.96
N LYS A 134 -18.62 1.56 16.00
CA LYS A 134 -18.18 1.27 17.38
C LYS A 134 -18.02 -0.24 17.54
N GLU A 135 -16.96 -0.65 18.22
CA GLU A 135 -16.92 -2.00 18.80
C GLU A 135 -18.06 -2.12 19.81
N VAL A 136 -18.85 -3.20 19.71
CA VAL A 136 -19.85 -3.58 20.73
C VAL A 136 -19.12 -4.19 21.91
#